data_AF-A0A843DRE7-F1
#
_entry.id   AF-A0A843DRE7-F1
#
_cell.length_a   1.000
_cell.length_b   1.000
_cell.length_c   1.000
_cell.angle_alpha   90.00
_cell.angle_beta   90.00
_cell.angle_gamma   90.00
#
_symmetry.space_group_name_H-M   'P 1'
#
loop_
_entity.id
_entity.type
_entity.pdbx_description
1 polymer ?
#
loop_
_entity_poly.entity_id
_entity_poly.type
_entity_poly.pdbx_seq_one_letter_code
_entity_poly.pdbx_strand_id
1 'polypeptide(L)'
;MNGQSPLSDLFSQISAAGFFKRLFSWKSIKETAARAEAEARNAEAVHAAEMREIAARLSEAESRLRTAELSREEALRAASAREAQETSRYQELYARYSRTADDLVRSRELLASESAEKSALSRQVMELTAGREEMQAACVALKTEAETQEAEARRFRETLALENAERMTALSRIAELSETAEKTAEELRRTRDALAAETEGRRLSAEKYASLKEEFEGLSSQYQEMRETRAVEAEQCRIAVERAESLTAEFSRAAEELQAARESLTAETEGRRIEERKYAELKAEFDERMAELSSAKEVLAAEESVREERNAEYERRVEKLNTLVEQMEADHAKAEERILCEVAEREERLSTAWQRHEKDVAESMKSLAKKHDFIRCDKDEYPNPGTPDNVFLIGGMYTIFDAKSPKNPEDLQNFPLYLKAQAEGMKKYCKHENVRKDAFLVVPASTLEVLTTFMYDLAEYTVYVITPESM
;
A
#
# COMPACT_ATOMS: atom_id res chain seq x y z
N MET A 1 3.43 1.01 -56.88
CA MET A 1 3.73 0.52 -58.25
C MET A 1 2.56 0.91 -59.13
N ASN A 2 2.79 1.62 -60.24
CA ASN A 2 1.73 2.00 -61.17
C ASN A 2 1.08 0.73 -61.73
N GLY A 3 -0.17 0.49 -61.34
CA GLY A 3 -0.89 -0.77 -61.54
C GLY A 3 -1.46 -0.91 -62.94
N GLN A 4 -0.62 -0.97 -63.97
CA GLN A 4 -1.04 -1.52 -65.26
C GLN A 4 -0.77 -3.01 -65.26
N SER A 5 -1.83 -3.81 -65.44
CA SER A 5 -1.73 -5.26 -65.54
C SER A 5 -0.85 -5.63 -66.74
N PRO A 6 0.08 -6.60 -66.63
CA PRO A 6 0.88 -7.08 -67.77
C PRO A 6 0.02 -7.49 -68.98
N LEU A 7 -1.21 -7.93 -68.72
CA LEU A 7 -2.21 -8.22 -69.75
C LEU A 7 -2.75 -6.95 -70.40
N SER A 8 -2.96 -5.87 -69.65
CA SER A 8 -3.37 -4.57 -70.18
C SER A 8 -2.33 -3.99 -71.14
N ASP A 9 -1.05 -4.15 -70.85
CA ASP A 9 0.05 -3.72 -71.73
C ASP A 9 0.13 -4.59 -72.98
N LEU A 10 -0.04 -5.91 -72.85
CA LEU A 10 -0.13 -6.83 -73.99
C LEU A 10 -1.31 -6.47 -74.92
N PHE A 11 -2.50 -6.27 -74.35
CA PHE A 11 -3.69 -5.89 -75.11
C PHE A 11 -3.51 -4.54 -75.80
N SER A 12 -2.87 -3.58 -75.12
CA SER A 12 -2.52 -2.28 -75.70
C SER A 12 -1.54 -2.43 -76.87
N GLN A 13 -0.47 -3.24 -76.74
CA GLN A 13 0.49 -3.50 -77.82
C GLN A 13 -0.12 -4.24 -79.02
N ILE A 14 -1.00 -5.20 -78.77
CA ILE A 14 -1.73 -5.93 -79.83
C ILE A 14 -2.70 -4.98 -80.54
N SER A 15 -3.38 -4.10 -79.80
CA SER A 15 -4.33 -3.14 -80.35
C SER A 15 -3.64 -2.09 -81.25
N ALA A 16 -2.42 -1.69 -80.90
CA ALA A 16 -1.61 -0.70 -81.62
C ALA A 16 -0.85 -1.25 -82.84
N ALA A 17 -0.69 -2.57 -82.97
CA ALA A 17 0.00 -3.17 -84.12
C ALA A 17 -0.89 -3.15 -85.40
N GLY A 18 -0.42 -2.69 -86.56
CA GLY A 18 -1.21 -2.74 -87.80
C GLY A 18 -1.56 -4.15 -88.30
N PHE A 19 -2.52 -4.29 -89.22
CA PHE A 19 -3.01 -5.58 -89.76
C PHE A 19 -1.90 -6.53 -90.22
N PHE A 20 -0.96 -6.05 -91.05
CA PHE A 20 0.17 -6.85 -91.54
C PHE A 20 1.16 -7.23 -90.43
N LYS A 21 1.35 -6.36 -89.44
CA LYS A 21 2.20 -6.65 -88.27
C LYS A 21 1.54 -7.71 -87.39
N ARG A 22 0.22 -7.72 -87.24
CA ARG A 22 -0.50 -8.81 -86.55
C ARG A 22 -0.43 -10.14 -87.33
N LEU A 23 -0.52 -10.09 -88.66
CA LEU A 23 -0.50 -11.29 -89.51
C LEU A 23 0.86 -12.00 -89.55
N PHE A 24 1.96 -11.25 -89.62
CA PHE A 24 3.32 -11.80 -89.78
C PHE A 24 4.13 -11.86 -88.48
N SER A 25 3.71 -11.18 -87.41
CA SER A 25 4.40 -11.19 -86.11
C SER A 25 3.75 -12.13 -85.09
N TRP A 26 2.93 -13.09 -85.53
CA TRP A 26 2.21 -14.01 -84.65
C TRP A 26 3.11 -14.73 -83.64
N LYS A 27 4.34 -15.08 -84.06
CA LYS A 27 5.35 -15.66 -83.18
C LYS A 27 5.77 -14.69 -82.06
N SER A 28 5.98 -13.42 -82.38
CA SER A 28 6.31 -12.38 -81.39
C SER A 28 5.14 -12.10 -80.46
N ILE A 29 3.90 -12.04 -80.95
CA ILE A 29 2.70 -11.84 -80.12
C ILE A 29 2.54 -13.02 -79.16
N LYS A 30 2.76 -14.26 -79.62
CA LYS A 30 2.70 -15.46 -78.77
C LYS A 30 3.79 -15.44 -77.69
N GLU A 31 4.99 -14.98 -78.01
CA GLU A 31 6.09 -14.82 -77.04
C GLU A 31 5.81 -13.71 -76.03
N THR A 32 5.23 -12.58 -76.44
CA THR A 32 4.82 -11.51 -75.52
C THR A 32 3.65 -11.94 -74.64
N ALA A 33 2.69 -12.68 -75.18
CA ALA A 33 1.57 -13.24 -74.41
C ALA A 33 2.04 -14.26 -73.36
N ALA A 34 2.96 -15.15 -73.75
CA ALA A 34 3.57 -16.09 -72.80
C ALA A 34 4.37 -15.38 -71.70
N ARG A 35 5.04 -14.25 -72.03
CA ARG A 35 5.71 -13.41 -71.02
C ARG A 35 4.72 -12.71 -70.09
N ALA A 36 3.66 -12.10 -70.60
CA ALA A 36 2.63 -11.47 -69.79
C ALA A 36 1.91 -12.48 -68.88
N GLU A 37 1.64 -13.69 -69.37
CA GLU A 37 1.07 -14.78 -68.56
C GLU A 37 2.04 -15.25 -67.47
N ALA A 38 3.34 -15.36 -67.78
CA ALA A 38 4.36 -15.69 -66.79
C ALA A 38 4.51 -14.59 -65.72
N GLU A 39 4.47 -13.32 -66.13
CA GLU A 39 4.52 -12.16 -65.23
C GLU A 39 3.27 -12.07 -64.35
N ALA A 40 2.07 -12.32 -64.89
CA ALA A 40 0.83 -12.38 -64.12
C ALA A 40 0.85 -13.52 -63.09
N ARG A 41 1.27 -14.73 -63.50
CA ARG A 41 1.45 -15.86 -62.57
C ARG A 41 2.49 -15.57 -61.49
N ASN A 42 3.57 -14.88 -61.84
CA ASN A 42 4.59 -14.50 -60.87
C ASN A 42 4.05 -13.45 -59.88
N ALA A 43 3.29 -12.46 -60.36
CA ALA A 43 2.63 -11.46 -59.52
C ALA A 43 1.60 -12.11 -58.57
N GLU A 44 0.80 -13.05 -59.06
CA GLU A 44 -0.11 -13.84 -58.23
C GLU A 44 0.64 -14.69 -57.19
N ALA A 45 1.76 -15.30 -57.56
CA ALA A 45 2.58 -16.08 -56.64
C ALA A 45 3.21 -15.19 -55.55
N VAL A 46 3.68 -13.99 -55.90
CA VAL A 46 4.21 -12.99 -54.96
C VAL A 46 3.12 -12.51 -54.02
N HIS A 47 1.96 -12.10 -54.53
CA HIS A 47 0.84 -11.67 -53.70
C HIS A 47 0.33 -12.81 -52.80
N ALA A 48 0.29 -14.05 -53.30
CA ALA A 48 -0.07 -15.21 -52.48
C ALA A 48 0.97 -15.49 -51.39
N ALA A 49 2.25 -15.27 -51.65
CA ALA A 49 3.31 -15.38 -50.65
C ALA A 49 3.19 -14.28 -49.58
N GLU A 50 2.96 -13.03 -50.00
CA GLU A 50 2.72 -11.90 -49.09
C GLU A 50 1.49 -12.14 -48.20
N MET A 51 0.38 -12.61 -48.76
CA MET A 51 -0.82 -12.95 -47.99
C MET A 51 -0.57 -14.09 -46.98
N ARG A 52 0.24 -15.09 -47.35
CA ARG A 52 0.64 -16.15 -46.40
C ARG A 52 1.53 -15.61 -45.29
N GLU A 53 2.44 -14.69 -45.61
CA GLU A 53 3.30 -14.05 -44.61
C GLU A 53 2.49 -13.18 -43.64
N ILE A 54 1.55 -12.39 -44.16
CA ILE A 54 0.63 -11.59 -43.33
C ILE A 54 -0.20 -12.51 -42.43
N ALA A 55 -0.77 -13.59 -42.97
CA ALA A 55 -1.53 -14.57 -42.17
C ALA A 55 -0.67 -15.23 -41.09
N ALA A 56 0.60 -15.54 -41.38
CA ALA A 56 1.53 -16.09 -40.40
C ALA A 56 1.85 -15.09 -39.28
N ARG A 57 2.10 -13.82 -39.63
CA ARG A 57 2.33 -12.75 -38.65
C ARG A 57 1.09 -12.51 -37.76
N LEU A 58 -0.10 -12.59 -38.34
CA LEU A 58 -1.36 -12.40 -37.61
C LEU A 58 -1.60 -13.56 -36.63
N SER A 59 -1.37 -14.81 -37.06
CA SER A 59 -1.41 -15.99 -36.19
C SER A 59 -0.39 -15.91 -35.05
N GLU A 60 0.83 -15.44 -35.34
CA GLU A 60 1.85 -15.22 -34.30
C GLU A 60 1.41 -14.14 -33.31
N ALA A 61 0.88 -13.01 -33.79
CA ALA A 61 0.38 -11.93 -32.94
C ALA A 61 -0.77 -12.40 -32.04
N GLU A 62 -1.71 -13.21 -32.56
CA GLU A 62 -2.77 -13.82 -31.77
C GLU A 62 -2.23 -14.74 -30.68
N SER A 63 -1.21 -15.55 -30.98
CA SER A 63 -0.59 -16.43 -29.99
C SER A 63 0.09 -15.64 -28.86
N ARG A 64 0.75 -14.52 -29.21
CA ARG A 64 1.38 -13.61 -28.23
C ARG A 64 0.32 -12.90 -27.39
N LEU A 65 -0.80 -12.51 -27.99
CA LEU A 65 -1.90 -11.89 -27.25
C LEU A 65 -2.51 -12.88 -26.25
N ARG A 66 -2.79 -14.13 -26.66
CA ARG A 66 -3.34 -15.16 -25.76
C ARG A 66 -2.41 -15.48 -24.59
N THR A 67 -1.11 -15.56 -24.84
CA THR A 67 -0.12 -15.80 -23.77
C THR A 67 0.00 -14.59 -22.83
N ALA A 68 -0.06 -13.36 -23.36
CA ALA A 68 -0.14 -12.16 -22.55
C ALA A 68 -1.41 -12.10 -21.70
N GLU A 69 -2.56 -12.48 -22.23
CA GLU A 69 -3.84 -12.54 -21.49
C GLU A 69 -3.80 -13.57 -20.36
N LEU A 70 -3.27 -14.77 -20.63
CA LEU A 70 -3.07 -15.81 -19.60
C LEU A 70 -2.15 -15.32 -18.48
N SER A 71 -1.00 -14.72 -18.81
CA SER A 71 -0.08 -14.18 -17.80
C SER A 71 -0.70 -13.03 -17.00
N ARG A 72 -1.53 -12.20 -17.64
CA ARG A 72 -2.28 -11.13 -16.96
C ARG A 72 -3.30 -11.71 -15.98
N GLU A 73 -4.06 -12.74 -16.37
CA GLU A 73 -4.99 -13.42 -15.46
C GLU A 73 -4.29 -14.05 -14.27
N GLU A 74 -3.16 -14.72 -14.49
CA GLU A 74 -2.35 -15.30 -13.42
C GLU A 74 -1.82 -14.23 -12.46
N ALA A 75 -1.33 -13.11 -12.99
CA ALA A 75 -0.90 -11.97 -12.19
C ALA A 75 -2.06 -11.39 -11.35
N LEU A 76 -3.28 -11.31 -11.92
CA LEU A 76 -4.46 -10.82 -11.23
C LEU A 76 -4.90 -11.78 -10.10
N ARG A 77 -4.89 -13.10 -10.36
CA ARG A 77 -5.15 -14.12 -9.33
C ARG A 77 -4.11 -14.03 -8.21
N ALA A 78 -2.83 -13.91 -8.56
CA ALA A 78 -1.76 -13.77 -7.58
C ALA A 78 -1.89 -12.49 -6.73
N ALA A 79 -2.29 -11.37 -7.35
CA ALA A 79 -2.55 -10.12 -6.63
C ALA A 79 -3.73 -10.28 -5.65
N SER A 80 -4.86 -10.86 -6.08
CA SER A 80 -6.00 -11.10 -5.19
C SER A 80 -5.67 -12.05 -4.03
N ALA A 81 -4.80 -13.04 -4.25
CA ALA A 81 -4.36 -13.95 -3.21
C ALA A 81 -3.48 -13.25 -2.16
N ARG A 82 -2.61 -12.33 -2.59
CA ARG A 82 -1.80 -11.50 -1.68
C ARG A 82 -2.68 -10.58 -0.85
N GLU A 83 -3.67 -9.93 -1.46
CA GLU A 83 -4.61 -9.06 -0.77
C GLU A 83 -5.45 -9.82 0.27
N ALA A 84 -5.91 -11.03 -0.06
CA ALA A 84 -6.59 -11.91 0.88
C ALA A 84 -5.68 -12.31 2.06
N GLN A 85 -4.40 -12.61 1.78
CA GLN A 85 -3.42 -12.94 2.80
C GLN A 85 -3.13 -11.75 3.73
N GLU A 86 -2.98 -10.55 3.18
CA GLU A 86 -2.82 -9.32 3.97
C GLU A 86 -4.05 -9.05 4.83
N THR A 87 -5.25 -9.19 4.27
CA THR A 87 -6.50 -9.03 5.03
C THR A 87 -6.58 -10.02 6.19
N SER A 88 -6.22 -11.29 5.98
CA SER A 88 -6.14 -12.29 7.05
C SER A 88 -5.11 -11.89 8.12
N ARG A 89 -3.94 -11.39 7.71
CA ARG A 89 -2.90 -10.93 8.64
C ARG A 89 -3.37 -9.73 9.47
N TYR A 90 -4.09 -8.79 8.87
CA TYR A 90 -4.71 -7.67 9.59
C TYR A 90 -5.76 -8.14 10.60
N GLN A 91 -6.59 -9.12 10.23
CA GLN A 91 -7.57 -9.70 11.16
C GLN A 91 -6.90 -10.41 12.34
N GLU A 92 -5.82 -11.15 12.11
CA GLU A 92 -5.03 -11.78 13.19
C GLU A 92 -4.38 -10.75 14.12
N LEU A 93 -3.78 -9.70 13.54
CA LEU A 93 -3.22 -8.57 14.29
C LEU A 93 -4.28 -7.89 15.15
N TYR A 94 -5.45 -7.64 14.59
CA TYR A 94 -6.57 -7.04 15.30
C TYR A 94 -7.07 -7.94 16.44
N ALA A 95 -7.20 -9.25 16.21
CA ALA A 95 -7.58 -10.20 17.25
C ALA A 95 -6.53 -10.32 18.36
N ARG A 96 -5.24 -10.15 18.03
CA ARG A 96 -4.16 -10.11 19.02
C ARG A 96 -4.20 -8.82 19.82
N TYR A 97 -4.40 -7.68 19.16
CA TYR A 97 -4.55 -6.38 19.82
C TYR A 97 -5.73 -6.37 20.78
N SER A 98 -6.90 -6.88 20.35
CA SER A 98 -8.09 -7.01 21.20
C SER A 98 -7.82 -7.85 22.44
N ARG A 99 -7.17 -9.02 22.29
CA ARG A 99 -6.79 -9.86 23.44
C ARG A 99 -5.84 -9.14 24.40
N THR A 100 -4.86 -8.42 23.87
CA THR A 100 -3.91 -7.67 24.69
C THR A 100 -4.60 -6.52 25.44
N ALA A 101 -5.57 -5.87 24.80
CA ALA A 101 -6.39 -4.84 25.44
C ALA A 101 -7.25 -5.42 26.58
N ASP A 102 -7.88 -6.58 26.36
CA ASP A 102 -8.65 -7.27 27.40
C ASP A 102 -7.76 -7.70 28.59
N ASP A 103 -6.56 -8.20 28.30
CA ASP A 103 -5.58 -8.58 29.33
C ASP A 103 -5.10 -7.36 30.14
N LEU A 104 -4.90 -6.20 29.49
CA LEU A 104 -4.58 -4.94 30.18
C LEU A 104 -5.71 -4.46 31.08
N VAL A 105 -6.98 -4.61 30.64
CA VAL A 105 -8.14 -4.30 31.48
C VAL A 105 -8.16 -5.20 32.72
N ARG A 106 -7.98 -6.51 32.56
CA ARG A 106 -7.91 -7.46 33.68
C ARG A 106 -6.74 -7.16 34.62
N SER A 107 -5.57 -6.83 34.07
CA SER A 107 -4.41 -6.45 34.89
C SER A 107 -4.67 -5.18 35.69
N ARG A 108 -5.37 -4.19 35.10
CA ARG A 108 -5.79 -2.98 35.81
C ARG A 108 -6.79 -3.27 36.93
N GLU A 109 -7.72 -4.18 36.71
CA GLU A 109 -8.68 -4.63 37.74
C GLU A 109 -7.97 -5.34 38.90
N LEU A 110 -7.01 -6.22 38.60
CA LEU A 110 -6.15 -6.88 39.60
C LEU A 110 -5.32 -5.88 40.41
N LEU A 111 -4.67 -4.92 39.74
CA LEU A 111 -3.92 -3.86 40.43
C LEU A 111 -4.83 -3.00 41.31
N ALA A 112 -6.07 -2.74 40.88
CA ALA A 112 -7.04 -2.04 41.71
C ALA A 112 -7.45 -2.85 42.94
N SER A 113 -7.63 -4.18 42.82
CA SER A 113 -7.93 -5.04 43.97
C SER A 113 -6.75 -5.14 44.93
N GLU A 114 -5.52 -5.30 44.42
CA GLU A 114 -4.30 -5.33 45.23
C GLU A 114 -4.08 -3.99 45.95
N SER A 115 -4.33 -2.86 45.28
CA SER A 115 -4.28 -1.53 45.89
C SER A 115 -5.31 -1.39 47.01
N ALA A 116 -6.53 -1.92 46.83
CA ALA A 116 -7.56 -1.91 47.85
C ALA A 116 -7.18 -2.78 49.05
N GLU A 117 -6.63 -3.96 48.81
CA GLU A 117 -6.13 -4.87 49.84
C GLU A 117 -4.95 -4.28 50.61
N LYS A 118 -3.97 -3.68 49.92
CA LYS A 118 -2.87 -2.94 50.54
C LYS A 118 -3.37 -1.77 51.40
N SER A 119 -4.40 -1.06 50.96
CA SER A 119 -5.03 0.02 51.73
C SER A 119 -5.78 -0.51 52.96
N ALA A 120 -6.35 -1.71 52.90
CA ALA A 120 -6.95 -2.37 54.05
C ALA A 120 -5.88 -2.85 55.04
N LEU A 121 -4.80 -3.50 54.55
CA LEU A 121 -3.67 -3.91 55.38
C LEU A 121 -3.00 -2.70 56.05
N SER A 122 -2.82 -1.60 55.32
CA SER A 122 -2.22 -0.38 55.88
C SER A 122 -3.08 0.22 57.00
N ARG A 123 -4.41 0.13 56.92
CA ARG A 123 -5.32 0.52 58.02
C ARG A 123 -5.16 -0.41 59.22
N GLN A 124 -5.09 -1.72 58.99
CA GLN A 124 -4.90 -2.71 60.05
C GLN A 124 -3.54 -2.53 60.75
N VAL A 125 -2.48 -2.22 60.00
CA VAL A 125 -1.16 -1.88 60.57
C VAL A 125 -1.23 -0.60 61.41
N MET A 126 -1.96 0.43 60.96
CA MET A 126 -2.18 1.65 61.75
C MET A 126 -2.93 1.36 63.06
N GLU A 127 -3.97 0.52 63.03
CA GLU A 127 -4.69 0.11 64.25
C GLU A 127 -3.80 -0.68 65.22
N LEU A 128 -2.99 -1.61 64.70
CA LEU A 128 -2.05 -2.39 65.52
C LEU A 128 -0.92 -1.52 66.09
N THR A 129 -0.44 -0.53 65.34
CA THR A 129 0.57 0.41 65.85
C THR A 129 -0.01 1.33 66.92
N ALA A 130 -1.23 1.84 66.73
CA ALA A 130 -1.93 2.60 67.78
C ALA A 130 -2.15 1.75 69.04
N GLY A 131 -2.62 0.51 68.91
CA GLY A 131 -2.78 -0.41 70.04
C GLY A 131 -1.45 -0.76 70.74
N ARG A 132 -0.35 -0.87 69.98
CA ARG A 132 0.99 -1.05 70.55
C ARG A 132 1.42 0.18 71.34
N GLU A 133 1.20 1.40 70.84
CA GLU A 133 1.52 2.64 71.55
C GLU A 133 0.72 2.77 72.85
N GLU A 134 -0.57 2.43 72.84
CA GLU A 134 -1.39 2.38 74.05
C GLU A 134 -0.87 1.35 75.06
N MET A 135 -0.52 0.15 74.61
CA MET A 135 0.03 -0.89 75.48
C MET A 135 1.41 -0.51 76.02
N GLN A 136 2.23 0.17 75.21
CA GLN A 136 3.55 0.66 75.61
C GLN A 136 3.43 1.80 76.64
N ALA A 137 2.44 2.69 76.48
CA ALA A 137 2.09 3.70 77.47
C ALA A 137 1.60 3.08 78.79
N ALA A 138 0.76 2.04 78.72
CA ALA A 138 0.32 1.29 79.90
C ALA A 138 1.48 0.59 80.63
N CYS A 139 2.40 -0.03 79.89
CA CYS A 139 3.61 -0.62 80.46
C CYS A 139 4.51 0.41 81.13
N VAL A 140 4.67 1.60 80.55
CA VAL A 140 5.42 2.71 81.18
C VAL A 140 4.72 3.17 82.46
N ALA A 141 3.40 3.32 82.45
CA ALA A 141 2.63 3.69 83.64
C ALA A 141 2.78 2.66 84.77
N LEU A 142 2.65 1.36 84.46
CA LEU A 142 2.85 0.27 85.43
C LEU A 142 4.28 0.23 85.95
N LYS A 143 5.27 0.49 85.10
CA LYS A 143 6.68 0.58 85.52
C LYS A 143 6.91 1.75 86.47
N THR A 144 6.36 2.92 86.18
CA THR A 144 6.46 4.08 87.09
C THR A 144 5.77 3.82 88.43
N GLU A 145 4.63 3.11 88.43
CA GLU A 145 3.91 2.75 89.65
C GLU A 145 4.71 1.73 90.49
N ALA A 146 5.33 0.73 89.85
CA ALA A 146 6.22 -0.22 90.52
C ALA A 146 7.47 0.48 91.10
N GLU A 147 8.09 1.41 90.37
CA GLU A 147 9.23 2.20 90.86
C GLU A 147 8.85 3.09 92.05
N THR A 148 7.64 3.66 92.07
CA THR A 148 7.14 4.41 93.23
C THR A 148 6.91 3.51 94.45
N GLN A 149 6.34 2.32 94.27
CA GLN A 149 6.15 1.36 95.35
C GLN A 149 7.48 0.83 95.89
N GLU A 150 8.48 0.62 95.03
CA GLU A 150 9.82 0.21 95.44
C GLU A 150 10.55 1.32 96.21
N ALA A 151 10.38 2.58 95.80
CA ALA A 151 10.92 3.74 96.53
C ALA A 151 10.28 3.91 97.91
N GLU A 152 8.96 3.68 98.05
CA GLU A 152 8.27 3.66 99.34
C GLU A 152 8.74 2.50 100.22
N ALA A 153 8.93 1.31 99.64
CA ALA A 153 9.47 0.16 100.35
C ALA A 153 10.93 0.38 100.82
N ARG A 154 11.75 1.10 100.04
CA ARG A 154 13.12 1.49 100.47
C ARG A 154 13.08 2.47 101.64
N ARG A 155 12.23 3.50 101.59
CA ARG A 155 12.05 4.44 102.71
C ARG A 155 11.59 3.73 103.97
N PHE A 156 10.68 2.76 103.84
CA PHE A 156 10.22 1.95 104.96
C PHE A 156 11.34 1.07 105.56
N ARG A 157 12.19 0.47 104.73
CA ARG A 157 13.37 -0.30 105.18
C ARG A 157 14.42 0.58 105.85
N GLU A 158 14.64 1.80 105.37
CA GLU A 158 15.56 2.76 105.98
C GLU A 158 15.06 3.24 107.35
N THR A 159 13.75 3.46 107.53
CA THR A 159 13.18 3.75 108.86
C THR A 159 13.28 2.58 109.83
N LEU A 160 13.10 1.35 109.35
CA LEU A 160 13.27 0.13 110.17
C LEU A 160 14.74 -0.13 110.56
N ALA A 161 15.69 0.23 109.70
CA ALA A 161 17.11 0.16 109.99
C ALA A 161 17.54 1.19 111.05
N LEU A 162 16.90 2.37 111.09
CA LEU A 162 17.14 3.39 112.09
C LEU A 162 16.61 2.98 113.48
N GLU A 163 15.40 2.42 113.56
CA GLU A 163 14.82 1.91 114.82
C GLU A 163 15.58 0.70 115.39
N ASN A 164 16.11 -0.18 114.52
CA ASN A 164 16.92 -1.32 114.97
C ASN A 164 18.34 -0.92 115.43
N ALA A 165 18.88 0.20 114.94
CA ALA A 165 20.15 0.75 115.44
C ALA A 165 20.00 1.38 116.84
N GLU A 166 18.83 1.94 117.17
CA GLU A 166 18.52 2.50 118.50
C GLU A 166 18.23 1.41 119.55
N ARG A 167 17.67 0.25 119.15
CA ARG A 167 17.48 -0.90 120.06
C ARG A 167 18.80 -1.61 120.41
N MET A 168 19.76 -1.65 119.49
CA MET A 168 21.06 -2.28 119.73
C MET A 168 22.00 -1.47 120.63
N THR A 169 21.69 -0.19 120.91
CA THR A 169 22.45 0.65 121.85
C THR A 169 21.89 0.64 123.28
N ALA A 170 20.79 -0.09 123.54
CA ALA A 170 20.15 -0.20 124.86
C ALA A 170 20.42 -1.53 125.60
N LEU A 171 21.16 -2.49 125.01
CA LEU A 171 21.47 -3.80 125.62
C LEU A 171 22.98 -4.05 125.78
N SER A 172 23.74 -3.01 126.15
CA SER A 172 25.16 -3.12 126.53
C SER A 172 25.50 -2.27 127.75
N ARG A 173 24.65 -2.32 128.78
CA ARG A 173 24.88 -1.59 130.05
C ARG A 173 24.26 -2.24 131.29
N ILE A 174 24.37 -3.56 131.40
CA ILE A 174 24.16 -4.30 132.66
C ILE A 174 25.23 -5.40 132.75
N ALA A 175 26.47 -4.97 132.91
CA ALA A 175 27.55 -5.80 133.44
C ALA A 175 28.62 -4.84 133.97
N GLU A 176 28.94 -5.00 135.26
CA GLU A 176 30.15 -4.51 135.92
C GLU A 176 30.15 -3.03 136.36
N LEU A 177 29.77 -2.80 137.62
CA LEU A 177 30.70 -2.43 138.71
C LEU A 177 29.93 -1.98 139.96
N SER A 178 29.95 -2.80 141.02
CA SER A 178 30.02 -2.26 142.40
C SER A 178 30.50 -3.34 143.38
N GLU A 179 31.80 -3.60 143.33
CA GLU A 179 32.58 -4.19 144.40
C GLU A 179 33.25 -3.03 145.17
N THR A 180 32.99 -2.93 146.47
CA THR A 180 33.94 -2.64 147.58
C THR A 180 33.25 -1.97 148.77
N ALA A 181 33.26 -2.66 149.92
CA ALA A 181 33.38 -2.13 151.29
C ALA A 181 33.46 -3.34 152.24
N GLU A 182 34.60 -4.01 152.31
CA GLU A 182 35.56 -3.90 153.43
C GLU A 182 34.98 -3.66 154.83
N LYS A 183 35.24 -4.64 155.70
CA LYS A 183 35.64 -4.55 157.12
C LYS A 183 34.60 -4.01 158.12
N THR A 184 34.08 -4.90 158.96
CA THR A 184 34.60 -5.09 160.34
C THR A 184 33.95 -6.29 161.03
N ALA A 185 34.73 -6.89 161.94
CA ALA A 185 34.34 -7.76 163.06
C ALA A 185 34.42 -9.29 162.82
N GLU A 186 35.68 -9.71 162.68
CA GLU A 186 36.24 -10.86 163.41
C GLU A 186 35.83 -10.82 164.91
N GLU A 187 35.71 -12.00 165.53
CA GLU A 187 35.42 -12.27 166.96
C GLU A 187 33.92 -12.21 167.35
N LEU A 188 33.14 -13.28 167.16
CA LEU A 188 33.22 -14.45 168.03
C LEU A 188 32.90 -15.75 167.29
N ARG A 189 34.01 -16.35 166.84
CA ARG A 189 34.23 -17.76 166.64
C ARG A 189 33.66 -18.59 167.81
N ARG A 190 33.09 -19.75 167.42
CA ARG A 190 32.80 -20.97 168.21
C ARG A 190 31.44 -20.96 168.91
N THR A 191 30.52 -21.87 168.67
CA THR A 191 30.47 -23.11 167.87
C THR A 191 29.00 -23.49 167.96
N ARG A 192 28.30 -23.68 166.84
CA ARG A 192 27.33 -24.77 166.76
C ARG A 192 26.83 -24.97 165.33
N ASP A 193 27.34 -26.03 164.72
CA ASP A 193 26.63 -26.93 163.81
C ASP A 193 26.17 -26.33 162.46
N ALA A 194 26.92 -26.53 161.37
CA ALA A 194 26.95 -27.75 160.56
C ALA A 194 25.63 -28.00 159.79
N LEU A 195 25.76 -28.14 158.46
CA LEU A 195 24.84 -28.75 157.49
C LEU A 195 23.97 -27.82 156.59
N ALA A 196 24.59 -27.04 155.68
CA ALA A 196 23.86 -26.44 154.53
C ALA A 196 24.78 -25.88 153.39
N ALA A 197 25.77 -26.65 152.90
CA ALA A 197 26.65 -26.16 151.82
C ALA A 197 27.01 -27.25 150.78
N GLU A 198 25.99 -27.85 150.14
CA GLU A 198 26.18 -28.78 149.00
C GLU A 198 25.25 -28.49 147.80
N THR A 199 24.50 -27.38 147.78
CA THR A 199 23.48 -27.16 146.72
C THR A 199 23.73 -26.01 145.74
N GLU A 200 24.71 -25.12 145.94
CA GLU A 200 24.89 -23.96 145.04
C GLU A 200 25.89 -24.20 143.87
N GLY A 201 26.69 -25.27 143.93
CA GLY A 201 27.71 -25.58 142.90
C GLY A 201 27.17 -26.22 141.61
N ARG A 202 25.98 -26.84 141.63
CA ARG A 202 25.40 -27.52 140.45
C ARG A 202 24.55 -26.60 139.56
N ARG A 203 24.11 -25.44 140.05
CA ARG A 203 23.23 -24.51 139.32
C ARG A 203 23.98 -23.71 138.24
N LEU A 204 25.19 -23.26 138.54
CA LEU A 204 26.00 -22.41 137.65
C LEU A 204 26.61 -23.14 136.43
N SER A 205 26.75 -24.48 136.47
CA SER A 205 27.19 -25.27 135.31
C SER A 205 26.04 -25.62 134.36
N ALA A 206 24.82 -25.79 134.90
CA ALA A 206 23.62 -26.06 134.12
C ALA A 206 23.15 -24.84 133.32
N GLU A 207 23.23 -23.64 133.90
CA GLU A 207 22.86 -22.38 133.23
C GLU A 207 23.83 -22.04 132.07
N LYS A 208 25.13 -22.36 132.19
CA LYS A 208 26.13 -22.12 131.14
C LYS A 208 25.99 -23.07 129.95
N TYR A 209 25.63 -24.34 130.20
CA TYR A 209 25.35 -25.31 129.14
C TYR A 209 24.02 -25.03 128.41
N ALA A 210 23.02 -24.46 129.10
CA ALA A 210 21.76 -24.06 128.47
C ALA A 210 21.94 -22.89 127.48
N SER A 211 22.72 -21.87 127.86
CA SER A 211 23.00 -20.71 127.00
C SER A 211 23.77 -21.10 125.72
N LEU A 212 24.80 -21.96 125.83
CA LEU A 212 25.56 -22.42 124.66
C LEU A 212 24.71 -23.29 123.72
N LYS A 213 23.72 -24.02 124.27
CA LYS A 213 22.82 -24.85 123.49
C LYS A 213 21.84 -23.98 122.68
N GLU A 214 21.29 -22.93 123.27
CA GLU A 214 20.46 -21.95 122.56
C GLU A 214 21.24 -21.22 121.46
N GLU A 215 22.50 -20.83 121.72
CA GLU A 215 23.35 -20.21 120.69
C GLU A 215 23.65 -21.16 119.53
N PHE A 216 23.93 -22.44 119.81
CA PHE A 216 24.17 -23.44 118.77
C PHE A 216 22.90 -23.75 117.97
N GLU A 217 21.74 -23.81 118.61
CA GLU A 217 20.44 -23.97 117.94
C GLU A 217 20.12 -22.75 117.06
N GLY A 218 20.41 -21.52 117.53
CA GLY A 218 20.28 -20.30 116.75
C GLY A 218 21.20 -20.24 115.52
N LEU A 219 22.47 -20.62 115.68
CA LEU A 219 23.45 -20.71 114.58
C LEU A 219 23.07 -21.80 113.57
N SER A 220 22.57 -22.95 114.05
CA SER A 220 22.09 -24.03 113.18
C SER A 220 20.87 -23.58 112.36
N SER A 221 19.93 -22.85 112.98
CA SER A 221 18.78 -22.27 112.28
C SER A 221 19.20 -21.25 111.23
N GLN A 222 20.12 -20.33 111.57
CA GLN A 222 20.67 -19.36 110.62
C GLN A 222 21.39 -20.03 109.45
N TYR A 223 22.15 -21.10 109.71
CA TYR A 223 22.83 -21.85 108.66
C TYR A 223 21.84 -22.56 107.73
N GLN A 224 20.74 -23.08 108.28
CA GLN A 224 19.67 -23.71 107.51
C GLN A 224 18.96 -22.68 106.61
N GLU A 225 18.60 -21.51 107.14
CA GLU A 225 17.99 -20.41 106.37
C GLU A 225 18.94 -19.87 105.27
N MET A 226 20.23 -19.72 105.58
CA MET A 226 21.25 -19.30 104.60
C MET A 226 21.43 -20.34 103.48
N ARG A 227 21.31 -21.63 103.81
CA ARG A 227 21.36 -22.71 102.82
C ARG A 227 20.13 -22.70 101.91
N GLU A 228 18.95 -22.45 102.47
CA GLU A 228 17.71 -22.36 101.70
C GLU A 228 17.69 -21.13 100.79
N THR A 229 18.10 -19.96 101.29
CA THR A 229 18.23 -18.74 100.46
C THR A 229 19.24 -18.92 99.32
N ARG A 230 20.41 -19.52 99.58
CA ARG A 230 21.37 -19.85 98.51
C ARG A 230 20.82 -20.83 97.48
N ALA A 231 19.97 -21.77 97.89
CA ALA A 231 19.32 -22.70 96.97
C ALA A 231 18.30 -21.98 96.06
N VAL A 232 17.53 -21.04 96.62
CA VAL A 232 16.60 -20.18 95.86
C VAL A 232 17.35 -19.26 94.90
N GLU A 233 18.44 -18.64 95.33
CA GLU A 233 19.27 -17.78 94.48
C GLU A 233 19.92 -18.56 93.32
N ALA A 234 20.41 -19.78 93.58
CA ALA A 234 20.95 -20.65 92.54
C ALA A 234 19.88 -21.02 91.49
N GLU A 235 18.66 -21.29 91.94
CA GLU A 235 17.53 -21.60 91.06
C GLU A 235 17.08 -20.38 90.24
N GLN A 236 17.06 -19.18 90.84
CA GLN A 236 16.79 -17.92 90.13
C GLN A 236 17.86 -17.62 89.08
N CYS A 237 19.14 -17.84 89.40
CA CYS A 237 20.24 -17.73 88.43
C CYS A 237 20.07 -18.71 87.27
N ARG A 238 19.68 -19.96 87.53
CA ARG A 238 19.41 -20.95 86.48
C ARG A 238 18.31 -20.48 85.53
N ILE A 239 17.19 -20.02 86.06
CA ILE A 239 16.05 -19.50 85.26
C ILE A 239 16.48 -18.26 84.45
N ALA A 240 17.31 -17.39 85.02
CA ALA A 240 17.80 -16.20 84.33
C ALA A 240 18.73 -16.57 83.15
N VAL A 241 19.59 -17.57 83.31
CA VAL A 241 20.46 -18.08 82.23
C VAL A 241 19.62 -18.70 81.12
N GLU A 242 18.65 -19.56 81.44
CA GLU A 242 17.76 -20.17 80.44
C GLU A 242 16.97 -19.10 79.65
N ARG A 243 16.49 -18.04 80.32
CA ARG A 243 15.83 -16.91 79.66
C ARG A 243 16.77 -16.12 78.76
N ALA A 244 18.01 -15.89 79.20
CA ALA A 244 19.02 -15.19 78.39
C ALA A 244 19.40 -16.00 77.14
N GLU A 245 19.52 -17.32 77.26
CA GLU A 245 19.78 -18.22 76.14
C GLU A 245 18.60 -18.23 75.15
N SER A 246 17.36 -18.29 75.65
CA SER A 246 16.15 -18.21 74.81
C SER A 246 16.09 -16.89 74.03
N LEU A 247 16.31 -15.76 74.70
CA LEU A 247 16.33 -14.44 74.05
C LEU A 247 17.44 -14.33 73.01
N THR A 248 18.62 -14.89 73.29
CA THR A 248 19.74 -14.89 72.32
C THR A 248 19.41 -15.69 71.07
N ALA A 249 18.71 -16.82 71.22
CA ALA A 249 18.23 -17.62 70.09
C ALA A 249 17.16 -16.87 69.27
N GLU A 250 16.23 -16.19 69.94
CA GLU A 250 15.21 -15.35 69.28
C GLU A 250 15.85 -14.18 68.51
N PHE A 251 16.82 -13.48 69.10
CA PHE A 251 17.56 -12.42 68.41
C PHE A 251 18.33 -12.93 67.20
N SER A 252 18.93 -14.12 67.30
CA SER A 252 19.65 -14.73 66.18
C SER A 252 18.71 -15.06 65.02
N ARG A 253 17.55 -15.65 65.30
CA ARG A 253 16.51 -15.90 64.28
C ARG A 253 15.99 -14.61 63.66
N ALA A 254 15.70 -13.60 64.48
CA ALA A 254 15.24 -12.30 64.00
C ALA A 254 16.30 -11.64 63.09
N ALA A 255 17.59 -11.77 63.42
CA ALA A 255 18.67 -11.25 62.59
C ALA A 255 18.76 -11.96 61.22
N GLU A 256 18.61 -13.29 61.19
CA GLU A 256 18.58 -14.07 59.95
C GLU A 256 17.37 -13.71 59.07
N GLU A 257 16.19 -13.56 59.67
CA GLU A 257 14.97 -13.12 58.96
C GLU A 257 15.15 -11.71 58.36
N LEU A 258 15.77 -10.80 59.10
CA LEU A 258 16.04 -9.43 58.64
C LEU A 258 17.07 -9.39 57.51
N GLN A 259 18.08 -10.26 57.57
CA GLN A 259 19.06 -10.45 56.49
C GLN A 259 18.38 -10.97 55.22
N ALA A 260 17.54 -12.01 55.34
CA ALA A 260 16.79 -12.58 54.22
C ALA A 260 15.81 -11.56 53.59
N ALA A 261 15.10 -10.80 54.42
CA ALA A 261 14.21 -9.75 53.95
C ALA A 261 14.96 -8.64 53.20
N ARG A 262 16.16 -8.28 53.66
CA ARG A 262 17.02 -7.28 53.01
C ARG A 262 17.52 -7.75 51.66
N GLU A 263 17.95 -9.01 51.56
CA GLU A 263 18.38 -9.62 50.29
C GLU A 263 17.23 -9.67 49.28
N SER A 264 16.04 -10.09 49.72
CA SER A 264 14.81 -10.09 48.90
C SER A 264 14.47 -8.69 48.37
N LEU A 265 14.50 -7.67 49.25
CA LEU A 265 14.25 -6.28 48.85
C LEU A 265 15.29 -5.77 47.84
N THR A 266 16.56 -6.11 48.02
CA THR A 266 17.60 -5.74 47.05
C THR A 266 17.38 -6.39 45.69
N ALA A 267 16.99 -7.67 45.66
CA ALA A 267 16.66 -8.37 44.41
C ALA A 267 15.44 -7.74 43.72
N GLU A 268 14.39 -7.39 44.47
CA GLU A 268 13.20 -6.74 43.91
C GLU A 268 13.51 -5.34 43.35
N THR A 269 14.31 -4.53 44.07
CA THR A 269 14.70 -3.20 43.59
C THR A 269 15.56 -3.25 42.32
N GLU A 270 16.44 -4.25 42.20
CA GLU A 270 17.22 -4.45 40.98
C GLU A 270 16.35 -4.97 39.82
N GLY A 271 15.41 -5.89 40.11
CA GLY A 271 14.40 -6.33 39.15
C GLY A 271 13.59 -5.16 38.58
N ARG A 272 13.11 -4.28 39.46
CA ARG A 272 12.37 -3.07 39.06
C ARG A 272 13.21 -2.12 38.20
N ARG A 273 14.50 -1.94 38.51
CA ARG A 273 15.42 -1.14 37.69
C ARG A 273 15.65 -1.70 36.30
N ILE A 274 15.77 -3.03 36.19
CA ILE A 274 15.91 -3.69 34.88
C ILE A 274 14.64 -3.47 34.05
N GLU A 275 13.47 -3.57 34.68
CA GLU A 275 12.19 -3.37 34.01
C GLU A 275 11.97 -1.91 33.59
N GLU A 276 12.33 -0.94 34.43
CA GLU A 276 12.35 0.49 34.10
C GLU A 276 13.27 0.80 32.92
N ARG A 277 14.45 0.17 32.84
CA ARG A 277 15.35 0.31 31.68
C ARG A 277 14.73 -0.25 30.41
N LYS A 278 14.16 -1.46 30.45
CA LYS A 278 13.47 -2.06 29.30
C LYS A 278 12.30 -1.19 28.83
N TYR A 279 11.54 -0.62 29.76
CA TYR A 279 10.46 0.30 29.42
C TYR A 279 10.99 1.59 28.77
N ALA A 280 12.09 2.15 29.27
CA ALA A 280 12.71 3.32 28.68
C ALA A 280 13.26 3.05 27.26
N GLU A 281 13.90 1.90 27.05
CA GLU A 281 14.39 1.44 25.74
C GLU A 281 13.22 1.27 24.76
N LEU A 282 12.18 0.53 25.17
CA LEU A 282 11.00 0.31 24.32
C LEU A 282 10.27 1.61 24.00
N LYS A 283 10.22 2.55 24.94
CA LYS A 283 9.64 3.87 24.71
C LYS A 283 10.46 4.69 23.70
N ALA A 284 11.79 4.65 23.80
CA ALA A 284 12.66 5.33 22.85
C ALA A 284 12.48 4.75 21.43
N GLU A 285 12.42 3.42 21.29
CA GLU A 285 12.14 2.77 20.00
C GLU A 285 10.76 3.14 19.45
N PHE A 286 9.74 3.23 20.31
CA PHE A 286 8.40 3.65 19.91
C PHE A 286 8.40 5.09 19.41
N ASP A 287 9.05 6.01 20.12
CA ASP A 287 9.15 7.42 19.74
C ASP A 287 9.91 7.58 18.41
N GLU A 288 10.98 6.80 18.20
CA GLU A 288 11.73 6.75 16.93
C GLU A 288 10.83 6.24 15.78
N ARG A 289 10.13 5.12 15.97
CA ARG A 289 9.21 4.58 14.96
C ARG A 289 8.04 5.53 14.65
N MET A 290 7.55 6.26 15.64
CA MET A 290 6.53 7.29 15.44
C MET A 290 7.05 8.46 14.62
N ALA A 291 8.30 8.89 14.83
CA ALA A 291 8.94 9.93 14.02
C ALA A 291 9.16 9.46 12.57
N GLU A 292 9.64 8.22 12.37
CA GLU A 292 9.76 7.61 11.04
C GLU A 292 8.41 7.52 10.32
N LEU A 293 7.35 7.09 11.02
CA LEU A 293 6.00 7.01 10.48
C LEU A 293 5.49 8.40 10.04
N SER A 294 5.76 9.43 10.85
CA SER A 294 5.37 10.81 10.51
C SER A 294 6.09 11.28 9.25
N SER A 295 7.41 11.09 9.17
CA SER A 295 8.20 11.47 7.99
C SER A 295 7.78 10.69 6.74
N ALA A 296 7.52 9.38 6.87
CA ALA A 296 7.05 8.55 5.76
C ALA A 296 5.68 9.02 5.24
N LYS A 297 4.77 9.43 6.12
CA LYS A 297 3.47 10.00 5.74
C LYS A 297 3.61 11.31 4.99
N GLU A 298 4.52 12.19 5.42
CA GLU A 298 4.80 13.45 4.72
C GLU A 298 5.35 13.21 3.31
N VAL A 299 6.28 12.27 3.17
CA VAL A 299 6.83 11.89 1.85
C VAL A 299 5.75 11.30 0.95
N LEU A 300 4.90 10.40 1.48
CA LEU A 300 3.78 9.84 0.72
C LEU A 300 2.81 10.92 0.23
N ALA A 301 2.44 11.87 1.09
CA ALA A 301 1.56 12.96 0.71
C ALA A 301 2.19 13.85 -0.39
N ALA A 302 3.49 14.12 -0.32
CA ALA A 302 4.21 14.87 -1.33
C ALA A 302 4.26 14.13 -2.68
N GLU A 303 4.57 12.82 -2.67
CA GLU A 303 4.58 11.99 -3.88
C GLU A 303 3.18 11.86 -4.51
N GLU A 304 2.13 11.74 -3.69
CA GLU A 304 0.74 11.73 -4.17
C GLU A 304 0.38 13.04 -4.87
N SER A 305 0.74 14.19 -4.29
CA SER A 305 0.52 15.50 -4.90
C SER A 305 1.26 15.63 -6.25
N VAL A 306 2.52 15.22 -6.32
CA VAL A 306 3.29 15.25 -7.58
C VAL A 306 2.70 14.28 -8.62
N ARG A 307 2.19 13.13 -8.19
CA ARG A 307 1.51 12.17 -9.07
C ARG A 307 0.21 12.74 -9.64
N GLU A 308 -0.58 13.42 -8.82
CA GLU A 308 -1.81 14.10 -9.24
C GLU A 308 -1.52 15.20 -10.26
N GLU A 309 -0.52 16.05 -10.02
CA GLU A 309 -0.11 17.09 -10.98
C GLU A 309 0.29 16.51 -12.33
N ARG A 310 1.08 15.42 -12.30
CA ARG A 310 1.54 14.73 -13.52
C ARG A 310 0.37 14.10 -14.29
N ASN A 311 -0.58 13.49 -13.59
CA ASN A 311 -1.79 12.93 -14.20
C ASN A 311 -2.63 14.04 -14.85
N ALA A 312 -2.84 15.15 -14.16
CA ALA A 312 -3.56 16.30 -14.72
C ALA A 312 -2.87 16.87 -15.97
N GLU A 313 -1.54 16.89 -16.00
CA GLU A 313 -0.79 17.29 -17.19
C GLU A 313 -0.97 16.29 -18.35
N TYR A 314 -0.90 14.99 -18.07
CA TYR A 314 -1.15 13.96 -19.08
C TYR A 314 -2.57 14.05 -19.65
N GLU A 315 -3.59 14.26 -18.81
CA GLU A 315 -4.97 14.44 -19.24
C GLU A 315 -5.11 15.64 -20.18
N ARG A 316 -4.52 16.81 -19.82
CA ARG A 316 -4.51 17.99 -20.70
C ARG A 316 -3.82 17.73 -22.03
N ARG A 317 -2.73 16.96 -22.04
CA ARG A 317 -2.01 16.60 -23.27
C ARG A 317 -2.85 15.67 -24.15
N VAL A 318 -3.52 14.69 -23.55
CA VAL A 318 -4.42 13.76 -24.25
C VAL A 318 -5.61 14.52 -24.84
N GLU A 319 -6.22 15.42 -24.08
CA GLU A 319 -7.33 16.26 -24.57
C GLU A 319 -6.87 17.11 -25.77
N LYS A 320 -5.71 17.75 -25.67
CA LYS A 320 -5.14 18.51 -26.80
C LYS A 320 -4.89 17.62 -28.03
N LEU A 321 -4.37 16.41 -27.85
CA LEU A 321 -4.17 15.47 -28.96
C LEU A 321 -5.49 15.07 -29.60
N ASN A 322 -6.52 14.76 -28.80
CA ASN A 322 -7.84 14.41 -29.31
C ASN A 322 -8.44 15.56 -30.14
N THR A 323 -8.34 16.81 -29.66
CA THR A 323 -8.81 17.96 -30.45
C THR A 323 -8.08 18.13 -31.79
N LEU A 324 -6.77 17.80 -31.85
CA LEU A 324 -6.01 17.85 -33.10
C LEU A 324 -6.41 16.72 -34.05
N VAL A 325 -6.67 15.52 -33.52
CA VAL A 325 -7.17 14.39 -34.33
C VAL A 325 -8.52 14.73 -34.94
N GLU A 326 -9.46 15.25 -34.14
CA GLU A 326 -10.79 15.70 -34.63
C GLU A 326 -10.67 16.77 -35.73
N GLN A 327 -9.75 17.72 -35.57
CA GLN A 327 -9.48 18.73 -36.59
C GLN A 327 -8.94 18.12 -37.88
N MET A 328 -8.02 17.16 -37.80
CA MET A 328 -7.45 16.48 -38.96
C MET A 328 -8.49 15.62 -39.70
N GLU A 329 -9.36 14.92 -38.97
CA GLU A 329 -10.45 14.16 -39.57
C GLU A 329 -11.45 15.09 -40.29
N ALA A 330 -11.79 16.23 -39.68
CA ALA A 330 -12.66 17.22 -40.29
C ALA A 330 -12.04 17.85 -41.56
N ASP A 331 -10.74 18.12 -41.55
CA ASP A 331 -10.04 18.66 -42.71
C ASP A 331 -9.92 17.62 -43.84
N HIS A 332 -9.70 16.35 -43.50
CA HIS A 332 -9.69 15.25 -44.46
C HIS A 332 -11.05 15.10 -45.15
N ALA A 333 -12.13 15.07 -44.37
CA ALA A 333 -13.49 14.98 -44.90
C ALA A 333 -13.82 16.15 -45.84
N LYS A 334 -13.42 17.38 -45.49
CA LYS A 334 -13.57 18.56 -46.37
C LYS A 334 -12.75 18.44 -47.64
N ALA A 335 -11.54 17.90 -47.58
CA ALA A 335 -10.70 17.70 -48.76
C ALA A 335 -11.32 16.66 -49.72
N GLU A 336 -11.84 15.57 -49.19
CA GLU A 336 -12.56 14.55 -49.97
C GLU A 336 -13.82 15.12 -50.62
N GLU A 337 -14.63 15.86 -49.86
CA GLU A 337 -15.82 16.53 -50.39
C GLU A 337 -15.47 17.49 -51.53
N ARG A 338 -14.39 18.28 -51.38
CA ARG A 338 -13.92 19.17 -52.44
C ARG A 338 -13.54 18.42 -53.72
N ILE A 339 -12.84 17.30 -53.61
CA ILE A 339 -12.46 16.48 -54.77
C ILE A 339 -13.72 15.94 -55.47
N LEU A 340 -14.69 15.44 -54.71
CA LEU A 340 -15.95 14.94 -55.26
C LEU A 340 -16.73 16.04 -55.99
N CYS A 341 -16.82 17.24 -55.41
CA CYS A 341 -17.43 18.40 -56.06
C CYS A 341 -16.70 18.79 -57.35
N GLU A 342 -15.36 18.85 -57.33
CA GLU A 342 -14.56 19.21 -58.50
C GLU A 342 -14.73 18.20 -59.65
N VAL A 343 -14.84 16.90 -59.34
CA VAL A 343 -15.13 15.84 -60.32
C VAL A 343 -16.55 15.99 -60.88
N ALA A 344 -17.56 16.17 -60.03
CA ALA A 344 -18.95 16.33 -60.45
C ALA A 344 -19.15 17.57 -61.34
N GLU A 345 -18.55 18.71 -60.97
CA GLU A 345 -18.58 19.92 -61.79
C GLU A 345 -17.92 19.71 -63.17
N ARG A 346 -16.80 18.97 -63.21
CA ARG A 346 -16.13 18.66 -64.48
C ARG A 346 -17.02 17.81 -65.38
N GLU A 347 -17.68 16.80 -64.84
CA GLU A 347 -18.58 15.92 -65.58
C GLU A 347 -19.81 16.67 -66.11
N GLU A 348 -20.41 17.56 -65.31
CA GLU A 348 -21.51 18.41 -65.74
C GLU A 348 -21.11 19.37 -66.87
N ARG A 349 -19.92 19.99 -66.75
CA ARG A 349 -19.36 20.85 -67.80
C ARG A 349 -19.16 20.09 -69.12
N LEU A 350 -18.61 18.87 -69.07
CA LEU A 350 -18.41 18.02 -70.25
C LEU A 350 -19.73 17.60 -70.88
N SER A 351 -20.69 17.15 -70.07
CA SER A 351 -22.04 16.77 -70.54
C SER A 351 -22.73 17.95 -71.25
N THR A 352 -22.69 19.13 -70.65
CA THR A 352 -23.25 20.35 -71.24
C THR A 352 -22.57 20.72 -72.56
N ALA A 353 -21.24 20.63 -72.63
CA ALA A 353 -20.48 20.91 -73.84
C ALA A 353 -20.81 19.91 -74.97
N TRP A 354 -20.96 18.62 -74.66
CA TRP A 354 -21.28 17.60 -75.66
C TRP A 354 -22.70 17.70 -76.20
N GLN A 355 -23.66 18.13 -75.38
CA GLN A 355 -25.03 18.41 -75.84
C GLN A 355 -25.09 19.60 -76.79
N ARG A 356 -24.22 20.61 -76.60
CA ARG A 356 -24.15 21.80 -77.47
C ARG A 356 -23.29 21.59 -78.72
N HIS A 357 -22.38 20.61 -78.71
CA HIS A 357 -21.41 20.36 -79.77
C HIS A 357 -22.00 20.35 -81.18
N GLU A 358 -23.12 19.65 -81.41
CA GLU A 358 -23.74 19.59 -82.75
C GLU A 358 -24.15 20.98 -83.26
N LYS A 359 -24.72 21.80 -82.37
CA LYS A 359 -25.14 23.17 -82.68
C LYS A 359 -23.92 24.08 -82.90
N ASP A 360 -22.90 23.95 -82.05
CA ASP A 360 -21.69 24.76 -82.11
C ASP A 360 -20.88 24.47 -83.38
N VAL A 361 -20.80 23.20 -83.81
CA VAL A 361 -20.20 22.79 -85.09
C VAL A 361 -21.00 23.36 -86.26
N ALA A 362 -22.34 23.30 -86.21
CA ALA A 362 -23.17 23.83 -87.27
C ALA A 362 -23.00 25.37 -87.42
N GLU A 363 -22.92 26.11 -86.32
CA GLU A 363 -22.65 27.55 -86.31
C GLU A 363 -21.24 27.88 -86.80
N SER A 364 -20.22 27.15 -86.33
CA SER A 364 -18.84 27.28 -86.78
C SER A 364 -18.73 27.05 -88.29
N MET A 365 -19.42 26.03 -88.81
CA MET A 365 -19.51 25.76 -90.24
C MET A 365 -20.16 26.89 -91.04
N LYS A 366 -21.25 27.50 -90.54
CA LYS A 366 -21.86 28.67 -91.19
C LYS A 366 -20.87 29.84 -91.27
N SER A 367 -20.12 30.06 -90.19
CA SER A 367 -19.13 31.14 -90.13
C SER A 367 -17.97 30.91 -91.12
N LEU A 368 -17.47 29.67 -91.22
CA LEU A 368 -16.41 29.29 -92.16
C LEU A 368 -16.89 29.41 -93.61
N ALA A 369 -18.12 28.98 -93.90
CA ALA A 369 -18.76 29.13 -95.21
C ALA A 369 -18.75 30.58 -95.67
N LYS A 370 -19.18 31.50 -94.78
CA LYS A 370 -19.23 32.94 -95.04
C LYS A 370 -17.86 33.58 -95.18
N LYS A 371 -16.87 33.10 -94.44
CA LYS A 371 -15.51 33.65 -94.43
C LYS A 371 -14.72 33.27 -95.70
N HIS A 372 -14.93 32.07 -96.21
CA HIS A 372 -14.16 31.50 -97.32
C HIS A 372 -14.97 31.39 -98.63
N ASP A 373 -16.14 32.03 -98.70
CA ASP A 373 -17.06 32.00 -99.84
C ASP A 373 -17.42 30.57 -100.33
N PHE A 374 -17.55 29.62 -99.39
CA PHE A 374 -18.00 28.27 -99.72
C PHE A 374 -19.53 28.21 -99.83
N ILE A 375 -20.01 27.48 -100.84
CA ILE A 375 -21.43 27.22 -101.03
C ILE A 375 -21.85 26.12 -100.05
N ARG A 376 -22.50 26.52 -98.95
CA ARG A 376 -23.20 25.59 -98.06
C ARG A 376 -24.52 25.18 -98.71
N CYS A 377 -24.80 23.88 -98.73
CA CYS A 377 -26.07 23.36 -99.22
C CYS A 377 -27.02 23.20 -98.02
N ASP A 378 -28.17 23.86 -98.08
CA ASP A 378 -29.21 23.69 -97.07
C ASP A 378 -29.91 22.33 -97.23
N LYS A 379 -30.52 21.85 -96.14
CA LYS A 379 -31.11 20.50 -96.07
C LYS A 379 -32.16 20.25 -97.18
N ASP A 380 -32.87 21.29 -97.60
CA ASP A 380 -33.92 21.22 -98.62
C ASP A 380 -33.37 21.30 -100.06
N GLU A 381 -32.10 21.69 -100.22
CA GLU A 381 -31.43 21.83 -101.53
C GLU A 381 -30.57 20.59 -101.88
N TYR A 382 -30.36 19.68 -100.92
CA TYR A 382 -29.57 18.49 -101.12
C TYR A 382 -30.31 17.46 -101.99
N PRO A 383 -29.77 17.05 -103.15
CA PRO A 383 -30.53 16.29 -104.15
C PRO A 383 -30.64 14.78 -103.87
N ASN A 384 -29.94 14.26 -102.86
CA ASN A 384 -29.88 12.82 -102.57
C ASN A 384 -30.65 12.46 -101.28
N PRO A 385 -31.16 11.20 -101.17
CA PRO A 385 -31.85 10.74 -99.97
C PRO A 385 -30.92 10.62 -98.75
N GLY A 386 -31.44 11.04 -97.60
CA GLY A 386 -30.73 11.09 -96.33
C GLY A 386 -30.19 12.49 -96.08
N THR A 387 -30.59 13.11 -94.98
CA THR A 387 -30.25 14.49 -94.62
C THR A 387 -28.96 14.49 -93.81
N PRO A 388 -27.80 14.92 -94.36
CA PRO A 388 -26.58 15.07 -93.58
C PRO A 388 -26.66 16.38 -92.77
N ASP A 389 -25.92 16.47 -91.67
CA ASP A 389 -26.01 17.63 -90.77
C ASP A 389 -25.44 18.91 -91.38
N ASN A 390 -24.27 18.81 -92.03
CA ASN A 390 -23.65 19.90 -92.77
C ASN A 390 -23.10 19.39 -94.11
N VAL A 391 -23.45 20.08 -95.20
CA VAL A 391 -23.02 19.73 -96.57
C VAL A 391 -22.46 20.96 -97.27
N PHE A 392 -21.30 20.80 -97.91
CA PHE A 392 -20.65 21.83 -98.70
C PHE A 392 -20.51 21.40 -100.15
N LEU A 393 -20.73 22.32 -101.09
CA LEU A 393 -20.46 22.10 -102.50
C LEU A 393 -19.07 22.66 -102.82
N ILE A 394 -18.09 21.75 -103.00
CA ILE A 394 -16.69 22.11 -103.26
C ILE A 394 -16.28 21.50 -104.60
N GLY A 395 -15.97 22.35 -105.59
CA GLY A 395 -15.52 21.91 -106.91
C GLY A 395 -16.55 21.07 -107.67
N GLY A 396 -17.84 21.33 -107.45
CA GLY A 396 -18.95 20.61 -108.10
C GLY A 396 -19.35 19.29 -107.44
N MET A 397 -18.73 18.91 -106.32
CA MET A 397 -19.09 17.72 -105.52
C MET A 397 -19.51 18.09 -104.11
N TYR A 398 -20.46 17.34 -103.56
CA TYR A 398 -20.93 17.50 -102.18
C TYR A 398 -19.96 16.81 -101.20
N THR A 399 -19.50 17.54 -100.18
CA THR A 399 -18.68 17.03 -99.08
C THR A 399 -19.48 17.09 -97.78
N ILE A 400 -19.41 16.03 -96.98
CA ILE A 400 -20.29 15.81 -95.82
C ILE A 400 -19.51 15.95 -94.53
N PHE A 401 -20.09 16.72 -93.61
CA PHE A 401 -19.61 16.93 -92.26
C PHE A 401 -20.73 16.61 -91.28
N ASP A 402 -20.52 15.58 -90.47
CA ASP A 402 -21.50 15.02 -89.56
C ASP A 402 -20.97 15.13 -88.12
N ALA A 403 -21.65 15.89 -87.26
CA ALA A 403 -21.17 16.13 -85.91
C ALA A 403 -21.56 14.97 -84.99
N LYS A 404 -20.62 14.50 -84.17
CA LYS A 404 -20.84 13.38 -83.25
C LYS A 404 -20.17 13.64 -81.91
N SER A 405 -20.90 13.47 -80.82
CA SER A 405 -20.43 13.60 -79.44
C SER A 405 -20.92 12.43 -78.59
N PRO A 406 -20.24 12.11 -77.47
CA PRO A 406 -20.76 11.16 -76.48
C PRO A 406 -22.01 11.74 -75.81
N LYS A 407 -22.92 10.87 -75.37
CA LYS A 407 -24.17 11.30 -74.73
C LYS A 407 -23.98 11.64 -73.26
N ASN A 408 -23.16 10.87 -72.55
CA ASN A 408 -22.83 11.05 -71.14
C ASN A 408 -21.34 10.76 -70.89
N PRO A 409 -20.72 11.31 -69.81
CA PRO A 409 -19.33 11.02 -69.43
C PRO A 409 -19.01 9.53 -69.32
N GLU A 410 -19.96 8.73 -68.85
CA GLU A 410 -19.85 7.27 -68.74
C GLU A 410 -19.69 6.57 -70.10
N ASP A 411 -20.27 7.14 -71.16
CA ASP A 411 -20.23 6.59 -72.52
C ASP A 411 -18.91 6.90 -73.25
N LEU A 412 -18.03 7.71 -72.66
CA LEU A 412 -16.80 8.17 -73.30
C LEU A 412 -15.88 7.01 -73.70
N GLN A 413 -15.80 5.95 -72.88
CA GLN A 413 -14.99 4.77 -73.20
C GLN A 413 -15.54 3.99 -74.41
N ASN A 414 -16.85 4.03 -74.64
CA ASN A 414 -17.51 3.34 -75.75
C ASN A 414 -17.59 4.20 -77.02
N PHE A 415 -17.18 5.47 -76.93
CA PHE A 415 -17.25 6.43 -78.04
C PHE A 415 -16.47 6.00 -79.30
N PRO A 416 -15.27 5.36 -79.22
CA PRO A 416 -14.57 4.89 -80.42
C PRO A 416 -15.35 3.83 -81.21
N LEU A 417 -16.08 2.94 -80.52
CA LEU A 417 -16.93 1.92 -81.14
C LEU A 417 -18.13 2.59 -81.82
N TYR A 418 -18.71 3.61 -81.17
CA TYR A 418 -19.79 4.40 -81.75
C TYR A 418 -19.34 5.11 -83.03
N LEU A 419 -18.18 5.78 -83.03
CA LEU A 419 -17.66 6.45 -84.23
C LEU A 419 -17.39 5.49 -85.37
N LYS A 420 -16.88 4.28 -85.10
CA LYS A 420 -16.70 3.26 -86.13
C LYS A 420 -18.02 2.88 -86.80
N ALA A 421 -19.08 2.67 -86.02
CA ALA A 421 -20.42 2.39 -86.56
C ALA A 421 -20.98 3.57 -87.37
N GLN A 422 -20.73 4.81 -86.93
CA GLN A 422 -21.12 6.01 -87.69
C GLN A 422 -20.35 6.13 -89.01
N ALA A 423 -19.04 5.85 -89.01
CA ALA A 423 -18.22 5.86 -90.20
C ALA A 423 -18.70 4.84 -91.24
N GLU A 424 -18.98 3.60 -90.83
CA GLU A 424 -19.59 2.58 -91.69
C GLU A 424 -20.98 3.00 -92.22
N GLY A 425 -21.73 3.74 -91.40
CA GLY A 425 -23.03 4.32 -91.75
C GLY A 425 -22.96 5.44 -92.79
N MET A 426 -21.81 6.06 -93.03
CA MET A 426 -21.64 7.12 -94.05
C MET A 426 -21.77 6.58 -95.49
N LYS A 427 -21.75 5.26 -95.68
CA LYS A 427 -22.00 4.59 -96.97
C LYS A 427 -23.29 5.07 -97.64
N LYS A 428 -24.33 5.39 -96.84
CA LYS A 428 -25.63 5.87 -97.34
C LYS A 428 -25.50 7.14 -98.18
N TYR A 429 -24.50 7.98 -97.90
CA TYR A 429 -24.26 9.21 -98.63
C TYR A 429 -23.18 9.05 -99.70
N CYS A 430 -22.08 8.37 -99.37
CA CYS A 430 -20.92 8.24 -100.26
C CYS A 430 -21.17 7.33 -101.48
N LYS A 431 -22.31 6.64 -101.57
CA LYS A 431 -22.71 5.84 -102.74
C LYS A 431 -23.06 6.68 -103.97
N HIS A 432 -23.40 7.96 -103.79
CA HIS A 432 -23.82 8.84 -104.88
C HIS A 432 -22.60 9.39 -105.65
N GLU A 433 -22.73 9.59 -106.97
CA GLU A 433 -21.62 10.05 -107.83
C GLU A 433 -21.29 11.53 -107.65
N ASN A 434 -22.27 12.34 -107.27
CA ASN A 434 -22.11 13.77 -106.99
C ASN A 434 -21.61 14.06 -105.56
N VAL A 435 -21.29 13.03 -104.77
CA VAL A 435 -20.77 13.15 -103.40
C VAL A 435 -19.31 12.71 -103.39
N ARG A 436 -18.44 13.51 -102.77
CA ARG A 436 -17.02 13.18 -102.61
C ARG A 436 -16.88 11.89 -101.81
N LYS A 437 -15.89 11.07 -102.15
CA LYS A 437 -15.56 9.84 -101.41
C LYS A 437 -14.81 10.10 -100.09
N ASP A 438 -14.67 11.36 -99.70
CA ASP A 438 -14.11 11.78 -98.41
C ASP A 438 -15.24 12.41 -97.58
N ALA A 439 -15.53 11.82 -96.42
CA ALA A 439 -16.50 12.33 -95.45
C ALA A 439 -15.84 12.62 -94.10
N PHE A 440 -16.42 13.52 -93.32
CA PHE A 440 -15.83 14.00 -92.08
C PHE A 440 -16.80 13.84 -90.90
N LEU A 441 -16.37 13.14 -89.85
CA LEU A 441 -17.03 13.11 -88.55
C LEU A 441 -16.38 14.18 -87.66
N VAL A 442 -17.15 15.15 -87.19
CA VAL A 442 -16.65 16.25 -86.35
C VAL A 442 -16.93 15.95 -84.89
N VAL A 443 -15.87 15.75 -84.09
CA VAL A 443 -15.94 15.32 -82.68
C VAL A 443 -15.38 16.37 -81.72
N PRO A 444 -15.85 16.46 -80.46
CA PRO A 444 -15.30 17.41 -79.50
C PRO A 444 -13.83 17.11 -79.17
N ALA A 445 -13.00 18.14 -78.99
CA ALA A 445 -11.59 17.99 -78.62
C ALA A 445 -11.38 17.19 -77.31
N SER A 446 -12.33 17.28 -76.36
CA SER A 446 -12.28 16.52 -75.11
C SER A 446 -12.38 14.99 -75.29
N THR A 447 -12.75 14.52 -76.49
CA THR A 447 -12.85 13.08 -76.79
C THR A 447 -11.56 12.51 -77.37
N LEU A 448 -10.58 13.35 -77.72
CA LEU A 448 -9.35 12.91 -78.37
C LEU A 448 -8.54 11.92 -77.54
N GLU A 449 -8.57 12.04 -76.20
CA GLU A 449 -7.82 11.17 -75.29
C GLU A 449 -8.24 9.69 -75.40
N VAL A 450 -9.51 9.42 -75.76
CA VAL A 450 -10.02 8.06 -75.90
C VAL A 450 -9.99 7.54 -77.34
N LEU A 451 -9.65 8.38 -78.31
CA LEU A 451 -9.62 8.03 -79.73
C LEU A 451 -8.23 7.57 -80.16
N THR A 452 -8.15 6.38 -80.75
CA THR A 452 -6.92 5.83 -81.33
C THR A 452 -6.92 5.82 -82.86
N THR A 453 -8.09 6.01 -83.48
CA THR A 453 -8.29 5.95 -84.93
C THR A 453 -8.95 7.24 -85.40
N PHE A 454 -8.27 7.96 -86.30
CA PHE A 454 -8.74 9.23 -86.86
C PHE A 454 -9.13 9.13 -88.35
N MET A 455 -8.97 7.96 -88.95
CA MET A 455 -9.27 7.70 -90.35
C MET A 455 -9.79 6.28 -90.51
N TYR A 456 -10.96 6.14 -91.13
CA TYR A 456 -11.56 4.87 -91.50
C TYR A 456 -11.54 4.73 -93.03
N ASP A 457 -10.70 3.84 -93.53
CA ASP A 457 -10.63 3.48 -94.95
C ASP A 457 -11.63 2.35 -95.23
N LEU A 458 -12.69 2.65 -95.98
CA LEU A 458 -13.83 1.75 -96.25
C LEU A 458 -13.90 1.31 -97.71
N ALA A 459 -12.74 1.27 -98.40
CA ALA A 459 -12.52 0.84 -99.78
C ALA A 459 -13.19 1.71 -100.87
N GLU A 460 -14.49 1.99 -100.75
CA GLU A 460 -15.25 2.85 -101.67
C GLU A 460 -15.18 4.34 -101.29
N TYR A 461 -14.87 4.63 -100.02
CA TYR A 461 -14.79 5.97 -99.45
C TYR A 461 -13.95 5.98 -98.15
N THR A 462 -13.49 7.15 -97.75
CA THR A 462 -12.70 7.37 -96.53
C THR A 462 -13.42 8.34 -95.60
N VAL A 463 -13.45 8.01 -94.30
CA VAL A 463 -14.04 8.87 -93.28
C VAL A 463 -12.96 9.37 -92.33
N TYR A 464 -12.83 10.68 -92.22
CA TYR A 464 -11.90 11.34 -91.32
C TYR A 464 -12.61 11.79 -90.04
N VAL A 465 -11.99 11.56 -88.89
CA VAL A 465 -12.44 12.10 -87.61
C VAL A 465 -11.63 13.35 -87.31
N ILE A 466 -12.31 14.50 -87.25
CA ILE A 466 -11.67 15.80 -87.06
C ILE A 466 -12.32 16.54 -85.88
N THR A 467 -11.61 17.51 -85.31
CA THR A 467 -12.20 18.42 -84.33
C THR A 467 -12.60 19.75 -84.98
N PRO A 468 -13.48 20.55 -84.35
CA PRO A 468 -13.86 21.86 -84.86
C PRO A 468 -12.65 22.79 -85.08
N GLU A 469 -11.60 22.66 -84.28
CA GLU A 469 -10.37 23.45 -84.40
C GLU A 469 -9.49 23.02 -85.58
N SER A 470 -9.72 21.82 -86.11
CA SER A 470 -8.97 21.27 -87.25
C SER A 470 -9.65 21.56 -88.60
N MET A 471 -10.80 22.21 -88.59
CA MET A 471 -11.58 22.63 -89.76
C MET A 471 -11.17 24.02 -90.23
#